data_AF-A0A142Y2I1-F1
#
_entry.id   AF-A0A142Y2I1-F1
#
_cell.length_a   1.000
_cell.length_b   1.000
_cell.length_c   1.000
_cell.angle_alpha   90.00
_cell.angle_beta   90.00
_cell.angle_gamma   90.00
#
_symmetry.space_group_name_H-M   'P 1'
#
loop_
_entity.id
_entity.type
_entity.pdbx_description
1 polymer ?
#
loop_
_entity_poly.entity_id
_entity_poly.type
_entity_poly.pdbx_seq_one_letter_code
_entity_poly.pdbx_strand_id
1 'polypeptide(L)' 'MFFWLREIAGWAMVGLALYMLWIGLGFLSDLSNPKIIESSVLNLAGLGVLKAGLTLIRLSTTARIALKLSRSER' A
#
# COMPACT_ATOMS: atom_id res chain seq x y z
N MET A 1 -10.09 -10.53 17.07
CA MET A 1 -8.63 -10.28 16.99
C MET A 1 -8.13 -9.96 15.58
N PHE A 2 -8.72 -10.53 14.51
CA PHE A 2 -8.33 -10.29 13.11
C PHE A 2 -8.30 -8.83 12.62
N PHE A 3 -8.96 -7.89 13.31
CA PHE A 3 -8.98 -6.47 12.91
C PHE A 3 -7.61 -5.80 12.97
N TRP A 4 -6.83 -6.08 14.02
CA TRP A 4 -5.49 -5.52 14.18
C TRP A 4 -4.53 -6.09 13.13
N LEU A 5 -4.66 -7.38 12.81
CA LEU A 5 -3.86 -8.05 11.79
C LEU A 5 -4.08 -7.43 10.40
N ARG A 6 -5.33 -7.08 10.06
CA ARG A 6 -5.64 -6.44 8.77
C ARG A 6 -5.08 -5.02 8.67
N GLU A 7 -5.07 -4.28 9.77
CA GLU A 7 -4.49 -2.94 9.80
C GLU A 7 -2.96 -3.00 9.64
N ILE A 8 -2.28 -3.91 10.36
CA ILE A 8 -0.84 -4.16 10.20
C ILE A 8 -0.52 -4.60 8.77
N ALA A 9 -1.31 -5.50 8.18
CA ALA A 9 -1.10 -5.96 6.80
C ALA A 9 -1.22 -4.80 5.79
N GLY A 10 -2.19 -3.91 6.00
CA GLY A 10 -2.35 -2.70 5.18
C GLY A 10 -1.13 -1.78 5.27
N TRP A 11 -0.66 -1.51 6.48
CA TRP A 11 0.55 -0.70 6.70
C TRP A 11 1.82 -1.36 6.15
N ALA A 12 1.96 -2.69 6.29
CA ALA A 12 3.07 -3.44 5.74
C ALA A 12 3.11 -3.34 4.20
N MET A 13 1.94 -3.44 3.54
CA MET A 13 1.84 -3.23 2.09
C MET A 13 2.21 -1.79 1.67
N VAL A 14 1.78 -0.79 2.43
CA VAL A 14 2.15 0.61 2.17
C VAL A 14 3.66 0.81 2.30
N GLY A 15 4.28 0.25 3.36
CA GLY A 15 5.73 0.29 3.54
C GLY A 15 6.48 -0.41 2.40
N LEU A 16 6.01 -1.59 1.98
CA LEU A 16 6.57 -2.33 0.85
C LEU A 16 6.49 -1.50 -0.44
N ALA A 17 5.34 -0.89 -0.72
CA ALA A 17 5.15 -0.06 -1.90
C ALA A 17 6.10 1.15 -1.91
N LEU A 18 6.27 1.81 -0.76
CA LEU A 18 7.18 2.94 -0.62
C LEU A 18 8.64 2.51 -0.88
N TYR A 19 9.02 1.34 -0.37
CA TYR A 19 10.34 0.76 -0.61
C TYR A 19 10.58 0.46 -2.09
N MET A 20 9.58 -0.09 -2.78
CA MET A 20 9.67 -0.34 -4.23
C MET A 20 9.82 0.97 -5.02
N LEU A 21 9.06 2.01 -4.69
CA LEU A 21 9.18 3.32 -5.33
C LEU A 21 10.55 3.95 -5.09
N TRP A 22 11.10 3.79 -3.88
CA TRP A 22 12.42 4.30 -3.55
C TRP A 22 13.53 3.61 -4.36
N ILE A 23 13.47 2.29 -4.53
CA ILE A 23 14.37 1.55 -5.42
C ILE A 23 14.21 2.01 -6.87
N GLY A 24 12.97 2.21 -7.33
CA GLY A 24 12.67 2.72 -8.68
C GLY A 24 13.36 4.06 -8.95
N LEU A 25 13.33 4.98 -7.98
CA LEU A 25 14.05 6.27 -8.05
C LEU A 25 15.57 6.09 -8.05
N GLY A 26 16.11 5.11 -7.32
CA GLY A 26 17.52 4.75 -7.36
C GLY A 26 18.01 4.38 -8.76
N PHE A 27 17.21 3.62 -9.53
CA PHE A 27 17.52 3.26 -10.91
C PHE A 27 17.55 4.45 -11.90
N LEU A 28 16.83 5.54 -11.60
CA LEU A 28 16.87 6.79 -12.37
C LEU A 28 18.06 7.69 -11.96
N SER A 29 18.59 7.50 -10.75
CA SER A 29 19.66 8.33 -10.19
C SER A 29 21.04 7.96 -10.76
N ASP A 30 21.17 6.79 -11.37
CA ASP A 30 22.39 6.37 -12.07
C ASP A 30 22.44 6.99 -13.47
N LEU A 31 23.10 8.14 -13.58
CA LEU A 31 23.25 8.89 -14.84
C LEU A 31 24.08 8.13 -15.89
N SER A 32 24.84 7.11 -15.50
CA SER A 32 25.72 6.41 -16.43
C SER A 32 24.97 5.41 -17.30
N ASN A 33 23.91 4.79 -16.78
CA ASN A 33 23.03 3.87 -17.52
C ASN A 33 21.61 3.94 -16.94
N PRO A 34 20.81 4.96 -17.31
CA PRO A 34 19.47 5.12 -16.75
C PRO A 34 18.57 3.96 -17.20
N LYS A 35 18.20 3.10 -16.25
CA LYS A 35 17.32 1.94 -16.46
C LYS A 35 15.85 2.36 -16.44
N ILE A 36 15.45 3.16 -17.43
CA ILE A 36 14.13 3.82 -17.49
C ILE A 36 12.98 2.81 -17.52
N ILE A 37 13.12 1.73 -18.32
CA ILE A 37 12.07 0.72 -18.48
C ILE A 37 11.89 -0.07 -17.18
N GLU A 38 12.97 -0.55 -16.58
CA GLU A 38 12.93 -1.32 -15.32
C GLU A 38 12.37 -0.47 -14.18
N SER A 39 12.79 0.80 -14.09
CA SER A 39 12.25 1.75 -13.10
C SER A 39 10.76 2.02 -13.30
N SER A 40 10.31 2.16 -14.55
CA SER A 40 8.88 2.39 -14.86
C SER A 40 8.02 1.19 -14.46
N VAL A 41 8.46 -0.03 -14.79
CA VAL A 41 7.76 -1.27 -14.40
C VAL A 41 7.73 -1.41 -12.88
N LEU A 42 8.84 -1.15 -12.19
CA LEU A 42 8.94 -1.23 -10.74
C LEU A 42 8.04 -0.20 -10.05
N ASN A 43 8.01 1.03 -10.56
CA ASN A 43 7.16 2.10 -10.05
C ASN A 43 5.67 1.81 -10.28
N LEU A 44 5.29 1.29 -11.45
CA LEU A 44 3.91 0.89 -11.70
C LEU A 44 3.47 -0.25 -10.78
N ALA A 45 4.33 -1.24 -10.56
CA ALA A 45 4.08 -2.31 -9.59
C ALA A 45 3.93 -1.74 -8.16
N GLY A 46 4.84 -0.84 -7.76
CA GLY A 46 4.80 -0.15 -6.47
C GLY A 46 3.51 0.65 -6.26
N LEU A 47 3.05 1.39 -7.27
CA LEU A 47 1.77 2.10 -7.23
C LEU A 47 0.58 1.15 -7.10
N GLY A 48 0.63 -0.01 -7.77
CA GLY A 48 -0.37 -1.07 -7.62
C GLY A 48 -0.45 -1.60 -6.19
N VAL A 49 0.70 -1.91 -5.59
CA VAL A 49 0.78 -2.37 -4.18
C VAL A 49 0.32 -1.27 -3.23
N LEU A 50 0.69 -0.01 -3.46
CA LEU A 50 0.24 1.12 -2.65
C LEU A 50 -1.29 1.23 -2.64
N LYS A 51 -1.90 1.15 -3.83
CA LYS A 51 -3.36 1.18 -3.97
C LYS A 51 -4.02 0.00 -3.26
N ALA A 52 -3.46 -1.20 -3.37
CA ALA A 52 -3.97 -2.39 -2.69
C ALA A 52 -3.92 -2.22 -1.16
N GLY A 53 -2.79 -1.78 -0.62
CA GLY A 53 -2.62 -1.52 0.83
C GLY A 53 -3.62 -0.48 1.35
N LEU A 54 -3.75 0.66 0.66
CA LEU A 54 -4.72 1.70 1.03
C LEU A 54 -6.17 1.22 0.96
N THR A 55 -6.51 0.40 -0.04
CA THR A 55 -7.86 -0.18 -0.16
C THR A 55 -8.17 -1.09 1.02
N LEU A 56 -7.19 -1.90 1.45
CA LEU A 56 -7.33 -2.78 2.60
C LEU A 56 -7.57 -2.00 3.90
N ILE A 57 -6.83 -0.90 4.10
CA ILE A 57 -6.96 -0.02 5.27
C ILE A 57 -8.35 0.63 5.28
N ARG A 58 -8.80 1.20 4.16
CA ARG A 58 -10.14 1.81 4.05
C ARG A 58 -11.25 0.81 4.35
N LEU A 59 -11.14 -0.40 3.82
CA LEU A 59 -12.10 -1.48 4.07
C LEU A 59 -12.12 -1.90 5.56
N SER A 60 -10.99 -1.74 6.27
CA SER A 60 -10.90 -1.88 7.74
C SER A 60 -11.71 -0.85 8.48
N THR A 61 -11.53 0.42 8.13
CA THR A 61 -12.26 1.52 8.76
C THR A 61 -13.77 1.43 8.50
N THR A 62 -14.19 1.15 7.26
CA THR A 62 -15.62 1.02 6.93
C THR A 62 -16.27 -0.12 7.70
N ALA A 63 -15.60 -1.28 7.80
CA ALA A 63 -16.11 -2.41 8.58
C ALA A 63 -16.26 -2.07 10.07
N ARG A 64 -15.32 -1.31 10.65
CA ARG A 64 -15.42 -0.83 12.03
C ARG A 64 -16.63 0.09 12.22
N ILE A 65 -16.85 1.03 11.31
CA ILE A 65 -17.97 1.97 11.39
C ILE A 65 -19.29 1.21 11.26
N ALA A 66 -19.41 0.29 10.30
CA ALA A 66 -20.61 -0.51 10.09
C ALA A 66 -20.96 -1.36 11.33
N LEU A 67 -19.97 -2.01 11.96
CA LEU A 67 -20.18 -2.77 13.19
C LEU A 67 -20.54 -1.90 14.40
N LYS A 68 -20.01 -0.67 14.46
CA LYS A 68 -20.34 0.28 15.53
C LYS A 68 -21.78 0.76 15.39
N LEU A 69 -22.22 1.07 14.17
CA LEU A 69 -23.59 1.48 13.87
C LEU A 69 -24.60 0.38 14.19
N SER A 70 -24.36 -0.87 13.75
CA SER A 70 -25.28 -1.98 14.00
C SER A 70 -25.44 -2.38 15.48
N ARG A 71 -24.51 -1.95 16.34
CA ARG A 71 -24.60 -2.15 17.79
C ARG A 71 -25.32 -1.01 18.50
N SER A 72 -25.37 0.19 17.92
CA SER A 72 -26.07 1.35 18.51
C SER A 72 -27.59 1.29 18.34
N GLU A 73 -28.06 0.48 17.39
CA GLU A 73 -29.49 0.29 17.09
C GLU A 73 -30.15 -0.80 17.97
N ARG A 74 -29.37 -1.45 18.84
CA ARG A 74 -29.82 -2.43 19.84
C ARG A 74 -29.69 -1.87 21.24
#